data_AF-A0A520ZJ85-F1
#
_entry.id   AF-A0A520ZJ85-F1
#
_cell.length_a   1.000
_cell.length_b   1.000
_cell.length_c   1.000
_cell.angle_alpha   90.00
_cell.angle_beta   90.00
_cell.angle_gamma   90.00
#
_symmetry.space_group_name_H-M   'P 1'
#
loop_
_entity.id
_entity.type
_entity.pdbx_description
1 polymer ?
#
loop_
_entity_poly.entity_id
_entity_poly.type
_entity_poly.pdbx_seq_one_letter_code
_entity_poly.pdbx_strand_id
1 'polypeptide(L)' 'MNAPVKFSDLEVGYDIPAAIGMDESEVQTPCLILDLDALERNIKKMGDYAKA' A
#
# COMPACT_ATOMS: atom_id res chain seq x y z
N MET A 1 16.24 -0.84 8.85
CA MET A 1 16.48 -1.26 7.45
C MET A 1 15.48 -0.52 6.59
N ASN A 2 15.91 0.45 5.80
CA ASN A 2 15.08 1.10 4.78
C ASN A 2 16.02 1.40 3.60
N ALA A 3 16.26 0.40 2.77
CA ALA A 3 16.73 0.65 1.42
C ALA A 3 15.49 0.94 0.57
N PRO A 4 15.51 1.93 -0.33
CA PRO A 4 14.43 2.12 -1.28
C PRO A 4 14.26 0.83 -2.08
N VAL A 5 13.03 0.31 -2.12
CA VAL A 5 12.69 -0.91 -2.86
C VAL A 5 12.92 -0.66 -4.35
N LYS A 6 13.75 -1.48 -5.00
CA LYS A 6 13.90 -1.46 -6.45
C LYS A 6 12.82 -2.33 -7.07
N PHE A 7 11.71 -1.71 -7.46
CA PHE A 7 10.58 -2.42 -8.07
C PHE A 7 10.92 -3.10 -9.41
N SER A 8 12.00 -2.68 -10.09
CA SER A 8 12.46 -3.29 -11.34
C SER A 8 12.88 -4.76 -11.21
N ASP A 9 13.22 -5.18 -9.99
CA ASP A 9 13.77 -6.50 -9.71
C ASP A 9 12.67 -7.46 -9.20
N LEU A 10 11.41 -7.01 -9.17
CA LEU A 10 10.25 -7.71 -8.61
C LEU A 10 9.29 -8.13 -9.73
N GLU A 11 8.62 -9.27 -9.55
CA GLU A 11 7.70 -9.90 -10.48
C GLU A 11 6.29 -10.02 -9.89
N VAL A 12 5.32 -9.43 -10.59
CA VAL A 12 3.90 -9.47 -10.19
C VAL A 12 3.37 -10.91 -10.23
N GLY A 13 2.79 -11.36 -9.12
CA GLY A 13 2.27 -12.73 -8.95
C GLY A 13 3.27 -13.73 -8.39
N TYR A 14 4.53 -13.32 -8.20
CA TYR A 14 5.56 -14.14 -7.55
C TYR A 14 6.02 -13.52 -6.22
N ASP A 15 6.59 -12.30 -6.26
CA ASP A 15 7.13 -11.63 -5.07
C ASP A 15 6.43 -10.31 -4.72
N ILE A 16 5.61 -9.76 -5.62
CA ILE A 16 4.70 -8.63 -5.36
C ILE A 16 3.29 -8.91 -5.93
N PRO A 17 2.22 -8.35 -5.34
CA PRO A 17 0.86 -8.58 -5.82
C PRO A 17 0.44 -7.65 -6.97
N ALA A 18 1.08 -6.48 -7.11
CA ALA A 18 0.75 -5.47 -8.11
C ALA A 18 1.90 -4.48 -8.30
N ALA A 19 1.87 -3.76 -9.42
CA ALA A 19 2.74 -2.64 -9.72
C ALA A 19 1.97 -1.31 -9.68
N ILE A 20 2.69 -0.20 -9.51
CA ILE A 20 2.09 1.14 -9.50
C ILE A 20 1.42 1.41 -10.86
N GLY A 21 0.16 1.86 -10.82
CA GLY A 21 -0.62 2.19 -12.01
C GLY A 21 -1.44 1.04 -12.60
N MET A 22 -1.36 -0.17 -12.05
CA MET A 22 -2.28 -1.26 -12.38
C MET A 22 -3.70 -0.96 -11.91
N ASP A 23 -4.69 -1.50 -12.62
CA ASP A 23 -6.09 -1.45 -12.17
C ASP A 23 -6.29 -2.39 -10.96
N GLU A 24 -7.19 -2.04 -10.05
CA GLU A 24 -7.46 -2.84 -8.84
C GLU A 24 -7.91 -4.26 -9.19
N SER A 25 -8.62 -4.44 -10.30
CA SER A 25 -9.10 -5.76 -10.75
C SER A 25 -7.97 -6.70 -11.22
N GLU A 26 -6.79 -6.16 -11.51
CA GLU A 26 -5.62 -6.91 -12.00
C GLU A 26 -4.67 -7.35 -10.87
N VAL A 27 -4.93 -6.90 -9.63
CA VAL A 27 -4.12 -7.22 -8.45
C VAL A 27 -4.20 -8.72 -8.14
N GLN A 28 -3.04 -9.34 -7.91
CA GLN A 28 -2.94 -10.77 -7.61
C GLN A 28 -3.44 -11.08 -6.20
N THR A 29 -4.25 -12.14 -6.08
CA THR A 29 -4.83 -12.59 -4.80
C THR A 29 -4.26 -13.95 -4.37
N PRO A 30 -4.16 -14.23 -3.06
CA PRO A 30 -4.51 -13.37 -1.93
C PRO A 30 -3.41 -12.34 -1.62
N CYS A 31 -3.79 -11.10 -1.30
CA CYS A 31 -2.88 -10.05 -0.85
C CYS A 31 -3.55 -9.10 0.14
N LEU A 32 -2.76 -8.20 0.74
CA LEU A 32 -3.28 -7.11 1.58
C LEU A 32 -3.44 -5.85 0.72
N ILE A 33 -4.59 -5.19 0.84
CA ILE A 33 -4.91 -3.93 0.17
C ILE A 33 -5.16 -2.88 1.24
N LEU A 34 -4.72 -1.65 0.97
CA LEU A 34 -4.99 -0.48 1.81
C LEU A 34 -5.67 0.60 0.97
N ASP A 35 -6.85 1.03 1.41
CA ASP A 35 -7.45 2.28 0.94
C ASP A 35 -6.65 3.45 1.57
N LEU A 36 -5.89 4.16 0.74
CA LEU A 36 -5.01 5.25 1.18
C LEU A 36 -5.82 6.44 1.71
N ASP A 37 -6.97 6.77 1.12
CA ASP A 37 -7.82 7.85 1.59
C ASP A 37 -8.38 7.53 2.99
N ALA A 38 -8.78 6.28 3.22
CA ALA A 38 -9.24 5.83 4.55
C ALA A 38 -8.10 5.80 5.57
N LEU A 39 -6.91 5.34 5.17
CA LEU A 39 -5.73 5.30 6.02
C LEU A 39 -5.33 6.72 6.46
N GLU A 40 -5.26 7.68 5.55
CA GLU A 40 -4.92 9.07 5.84
C GLU A 40 -5.93 9.72 6.78
N ARG A 41 -7.24 9.53 6.54
CA ARG A 41 -8.30 10.01 7.45
C ARG A 41 -8.16 9.41 8.86
N ASN A 42 -7.86 8.12 8.96
CA ASN A 42 -7.69 7.44 10.25
C ASN A 42 -6.48 7.93 11.02
N ILE A 43 -5.34 8.10 10.34
CA ILE A 43 -4.11 8.66 10.93
C ILE A 43 -4.35 10.08 11.42
N LYS A 44 -4.97 10.93 10.58
CA LYS A 44 -5.29 12.31 10.95
C LYS A 44 -6.20 12.36 12.17
N LYS A 45 -7.29 11.57 12.18
CA LYS A 45 -8.23 11.50 13.30
C LYS A 45 -7.55 11.13 14.62
N MET A 46 -6.68 10.12 14.59
CA MET A 46 -5.93 9.72 15.79
C MET A 46 -4.94 10.80 16.23
N GLY A 47 -4.27 11.45 15.26
CA GLY A 47 -3.37 12.57 15.54
C GLY A 47 -4.07 13.78 16.16
N ASP A 48 -5.27 14.10 15.70
CA ASP A 48 -6.09 15.19 16.26
C ASP A 48 -6.60 14.82 17.67
N TYR A 49 -7.00 13.56 17.87
CA TYR A 49 -7.41 13.05 19.19
C TYR A 49 -6.27 13.15 20.22
N ALA A 50 -5.03 12.85 19.83
CA ALA A 50 -3.88 12.90 20.74
C ALA A 50 -3.40 14.32 21.09
N LYS A 51 -3.80 15.35 20.34
CA LYS A 51 -3.40 16.76 20.57
C LYS A 51 -4.36 17.52 21.51
N ALA A 52 -5.58 17.03 21.67
CA ALA A 52 -6.61 17.62 22.54
C ALA A 52 -6.32 17.29 24.01
#